data_AF-A0A1Y1M8B0-F1
#
_entry.id   AF-A0A1Y1M8B0-F1
#
_cell.length_a   1.000
_cell.length_b   1.000
_cell.length_c   1.000
_cell.angle_alpha   90.00
_cell.angle_beta   90.00
_cell.angle_gamma   90.00
#
_symmetry.space_group_name_H-M   'P 1'
#
loop_
_entity.id
_entity.type
_entity.pdbx_description
1 polymer ?
#
loop_
_entity_poly.entity_id
_entity_poly.type
_entity_poly.pdbx_seq_one_letter_code
_entity_poly.pdbx_strand_id
1 'polypeptide(L)'
;MTTYKDKINDKFNQFTSIMEANTRGVKIGCYSIALLGLTVAVRRVRPFSRFKRPSDIPSHFIKESRELTGTVEGVDPTKGLLLINHKPLLELPFTSPGALPVKLSGVHVKGHGISWLQAIVRGSQVKFIPVLKEKDWVQSEVSLDQLAYDKKWKTINVAESLVGIGFADLETPAIGSKRYCQQLHTAEMQAERKRLGLRYYVKPTREFVLKLGRTMYHFIASRTAKVVAVR
;
A
#
# COMPACT_ATOMS: atom_id res chain seq x y z
N MET A 1 -20.97 30.92 64.07
CA MET A 1 -19.91 30.15 63.37
C MET A 1 -20.58 29.41 62.22
N THR A 2 -20.62 29.99 61.01
CA THR A 2 -21.17 29.28 59.83
C THR A 2 -20.30 28.08 59.55
N THR A 3 -20.89 26.89 59.51
CA THR A 3 -20.17 25.63 59.35
C THR A 3 -19.61 25.57 57.91
N TYR A 4 -18.43 24.99 57.73
CA TYR A 4 -17.78 24.87 56.40
C TYR A 4 -18.73 24.26 55.33
N LYS A 5 -19.61 23.36 55.78
CA LYS A 5 -20.65 22.72 54.98
C LYS A 5 -21.66 23.72 54.40
N ASP A 6 -22.05 24.73 55.17
CA ASP A 6 -23.03 25.75 54.75
C ASP A 6 -22.44 26.66 53.67
N LYS A 7 -21.15 27.01 53.77
CA LYS A 7 -20.43 27.76 52.73
C LYS A 7 -20.33 27.00 51.41
N ILE A 8 -20.16 25.67 51.45
CA ILE A 8 -20.15 24.85 50.24
C ILE A 8 -21.55 24.80 49.62
N ASN A 9 -22.57 24.61 50.46
CA ASN A 9 -23.96 24.54 49.99
C ASN A 9 -24.42 25.85 49.36
N ASP A 10 -24.06 26.99 49.95
CA ASP A 10 -24.34 28.31 49.37
C ASP A 10 -23.66 28.52 48.03
N LYS A 11 -22.37 28.17 47.90
CA LYS A 11 -21.66 28.26 46.62
C LYS A 11 -22.26 27.34 45.57
N PHE A 12 -22.69 26.14 45.97
CA PHE A 12 -23.33 25.20 45.07
C PHE A 12 -24.71 25.69 44.61
N ASN A 13 -25.54 26.21 45.51
CA ASN A 13 -26.85 26.79 45.20
C ASN A 13 -26.74 28.06 44.34
N GLN A 14 -25.68 28.84 44.54
CA GLN A 14 -25.39 30.00 43.69
C GLN A 14 -24.97 29.56 42.28
N PHE A 15 -24.23 28.45 42.14
CA PHE A 15 -23.88 27.87 40.84
C PHE A 15 -25.10 27.28 40.12
N THR A 16 -25.94 26.52 40.81
CA THR A 16 -27.16 25.96 40.22
C THR A 16 -28.14 27.07 39.81
N SER A 17 -28.33 28.11 40.63
CA SER A 17 -29.20 29.23 40.26
C SER A 17 -28.67 30.01 39.05
N ILE A 18 -27.36 30.16 38.88
CA ILE A 18 -26.75 30.74 37.67
C ILE A 18 -26.96 29.83 36.45
N MET A 19 -26.83 28.50 36.61
CA MET A 19 -27.10 27.54 35.54
C MET A 19 -28.58 27.53 35.12
N GLU A 20 -29.49 27.64 36.08
CA GLU A 20 -30.94 27.53 35.88
C GLU A 20 -31.54 28.84 35.35
N ALA A 21 -31.07 30.00 35.83
CA ALA A 21 -31.49 31.32 35.35
C ALA A 21 -31.01 31.63 33.93
N ASN A 22 -29.92 31.01 33.47
CA ASN A 22 -29.29 31.33 32.19
C ASN A 22 -29.15 30.11 31.27
N THR A 23 -30.25 29.38 31.07
CA THR A 23 -30.33 28.23 30.15
C THR A 23 -29.85 28.55 28.73
N ARG A 24 -29.93 29.81 28.28
CA ARG A 24 -29.37 30.24 26.99
C ARG A 24 -27.84 30.33 27.01
N GLY A 25 -27.24 30.91 28.05
CA GLY A 25 -25.78 31.03 28.19
C GLY A 25 -25.08 29.67 28.28
N VAL A 26 -25.63 28.74 29.07
CA VAL A 26 -25.09 27.37 29.19
C VAL A 26 -25.16 26.63 27.85
N LYS A 27 -26.27 26.77 27.11
CA LYS A 27 -26.42 26.17 25.77
C LYS A 27 -25.38 26.71 24.79
N ILE A 28 -25.15 28.02 24.76
CA ILE A 28 -24.14 28.65 23.90
C ILE A 28 -22.74 28.16 24.25
N GLY A 29 -22.41 28.06 25.55
CA GLY A 29 -21.14 27.51 26.02
C GLY A 29 -20.93 26.05 25.62
N CYS A 30 -21.97 25.22 25.75
CA CYS A 30 -21.90 23.82 25.33
C CYS A 30 -21.72 23.70 23.80
N TYR A 31 -22.49 24.46 23.02
CA TYR A 31 -22.38 24.45 21.56
C TYR A 31 -21.03 24.98 21.06
N SER A 32 -20.45 25.98 21.72
CA SER A 32 -19.13 26.50 21.34
C SER A 32 -18.02 25.47 21.57
N ILE A 33 -18.03 24.81 22.73
CA ILE A 33 -17.08 23.72 23.03
C ILE A 33 -17.27 22.56 22.05
N ALA A 34 -18.52 22.17 21.77
CA ALA A 34 -18.82 21.11 20.82
C ALA A 34 -18.34 21.46 19.40
N LEU A 35 -18.55 22.70 18.94
CA LEU A 35 -18.13 23.18 17.63
C LEU A 35 -16.60 23.22 17.50
N LEU A 36 -15.90 23.67 18.54
CA LEU A 36 -14.44 23.66 18.60
C LEU A 36 -13.89 22.23 18.50
N GLY A 37 -14.44 21.30 19.30
CA GLY A 37 -14.06 19.89 19.28
C GLY A 37 -14.29 19.25 17.91
N LEU A 38 -15.47 19.47 17.32
CA LEU A 38 -15.81 18.99 15.98
C LEU A 38 -14.86 19.56 14.92
N THR A 39 -14.54 20.85 14.98
CA THR A 39 -13.64 21.51 14.02
C THR A 39 -12.24 20.91 14.05
N VAL A 40 -11.69 20.66 15.25
CA VAL A 40 -10.38 20.02 15.41
C VAL A 40 -10.41 18.59 14.87
N ALA A 41 -11.48 17.84 15.18
CA ALA A 41 -11.66 16.47 14.69
C ALA A 41 -11.74 16.41 13.16
N VAL A 42 -12.55 17.26 12.53
CA VAL A 42 -12.71 17.34 11.07
C VAL A 42 -11.38 17.69 10.39
N ARG A 43 -10.61 18.64 10.94
CA ARG A 43 -9.29 19.00 10.39
C ARG A 43 -8.27 17.87 10.50
N ARG A 44 -8.34 17.06 11.56
CA ARG A 44 -7.43 15.94 11.78
C ARG A 44 -7.76 14.73 10.90
N VAL A 45 -9.03 14.33 10.85
CA VAL A 45 -9.49 13.14 10.10
C VAL A 45 -9.60 13.41 8.59
N ARG A 46 -9.85 14.67 8.20
CA ARG A 46 -10.06 15.08 6.79
C ARG A 46 -11.10 14.21 6.06
N PRO A 47 -12.33 14.04 6.60
CA PRO A 47 -13.30 13.09 6.07
C PRO A 47 -13.71 13.35 4.61
N PHE A 48 -13.59 14.60 4.15
CA PHE A 48 -14.00 15.02 2.81
C PHE A 48 -12.82 15.23 1.83
N SER A 49 -11.57 15.04 2.27
CA SER A 49 -10.41 15.37 1.42
C SER A 49 -10.13 14.26 0.42
N ARG A 50 -10.14 14.61 -0.87
CA ARG A 50 -9.58 13.77 -1.94
C ARG A 50 -8.11 14.12 -2.15
N PHE A 51 -7.24 13.12 -2.14
CA PHE A 51 -5.81 13.29 -2.43
C PHE A 51 -5.60 13.15 -3.93
N LYS A 52 -5.12 14.21 -4.58
CA LYS A 52 -4.84 14.23 -6.02
C LYS A 52 -3.35 14.33 -6.30
N ARG A 53 -2.63 14.99 -5.42
CA ARG A 53 -1.18 15.16 -5.49
C ARG A 53 -0.53 14.50 -4.29
N PRO A 54 0.74 14.06 -4.42
CA PRO A 54 1.53 13.61 -3.28
C PRO A 54 1.55 14.64 -2.15
N SER A 55 1.59 15.94 -2.50
CA SER A 55 1.54 17.08 -1.57
C SER A 55 0.36 17.04 -0.60
N ASP A 56 -0.79 16.52 -1.04
CA ASP A 56 -2.06 16.60 -0.32
C ASP A 56 -2.13 15.60 0.84
N ILE A 57 -1.33 14.52 0.76
CA ILE A 57 -1.23 13.49 1.78
C ILE A 57 -0.51 14.06 3.01
N PRO A 58 -1.15 14.08 4.19
CA PRO A 58 -0.52 14.50 5.42
C PRO A 58 0.61 13.55 5.84
N SER A 59 1.67 14.09 6.45
CA SER A 59 2.81 13.28 6.89
C SER A 59 2.45 12.21 7.94
N HIS A 60 1.43 12.45 8.77
CA HIS A 60 0.99 11.47 9.77
C HIS A 60 0.35 10.21 9.14
N PHE A 61 -0.22 10.30 7.94
CA PHE A 61 -0.74 9.12 7.23
C PHE A 61 0.38 8.15 6.87
N ILE A 62 1.54 8.67 6.48
CA ILE A 62 2.73 7.87 6.16
C ILE A 62 3.34 7.29 7.45
N LYS A 63 3.50 8.13 8.48
CA LYS A 63 4.06 7.71 9.78
C LYS A 63 3.24 6.61 10.45
N GLU A 64 1.91 6.73 10.38
CA GLU A 64 0.98 5.77 10.98
C GLU A 64 0.59 4.64 10.03
N SER A 65 1.14 4.60 8.80
CA SER A 65 0.80 3.60 7.77
C SER A 65 -0.72 3.45 7.57
N ARG A 66 -1.42 4.58 7.43
CA ARG A 66 -2.87 4.61 7.29
C ARG A 66 -3.29 4.07 5.93
N GLU A 67 -4.22 3.12 5.95
CA GLU A 67 -4.84 2.56 4.75
C GLU A 67 -5.75 3.60 4.10
N LEU A 68 -5.52 3.84 2.81
CA LEU A 68 -6.34 4.68 1.95
C LEU A 68 -7.07 3.77 0.96
N THR A 69 -8.27 4.17 0.57
CA THR A 69 -9.05 3.45 -0.45
C THR A 69 -9.21 4.30 -1.70
N GLY A 70 -9.35 3.66 -2.85
CA GLY A 70 -9.58 4.35 -4.10
C GLY A 70 -9.87 3.41 -5.25
N THR A 71 -10.18 3.97 -6.40
CA THR A 71 -10.41 3.21 -7.64
C THR A 71 -9.30 3.53 -8.63
N VAL A 72 -8.76 2.51 -9.29
CA VAL A 72 -7.70 2.73 -10.29
C VAL A 72 -8.32 3.13 -11.61
N GLU A 73 -8.15 4.39 -12.01
CA GLU A 73 -8.68 4.90 -13.29
C GLU A 73 -7.82 4.45 -14.48
N GLY A 74 -6.52 4.32 -14.27
CA GLY A 74 -5.58 3.93 -15.30
C GLY A 74 -4.18 3.62 -14.78
N VAL A 75 -3.30 3.28 -15.71
CA VAL A 75 -1.89 2.99 -15.46
C VAL A 75 -1.05 3.79 -16.46
N ASP A 76 -0.08 4.54 -15.97
CA ASP A 76 0.87 5.29 -16.79
C ASP A 76 1.77 4.30 -17.55
N PRO A 77 1.77 4.31 -18.90
CA PRO A 77 2.52 3.38 -19.72
C PRO A 77 4.03 3.62 -19.71
N THR A 78 4.49 4.81 -19.34
CA THR A 78 5.91 5.16 -19.37
C THR A 78 6.59 4.80 -18.05
N LYS A 79 5.95 5.13 -16.93
CA LYS A 79 6.54 4.98 -15.59
C LYS A 79 5.95 3.83 -14.77
N GLY A 80 4.88 3.18 -15.25
CA GLY A 80 4.19 2.12 -14.50
C GLY A 80 3.47 2.62 -13.25
N LEU A 81 3.05 3.89 -13.23
CA LEU A 81 2.35 4.51 -12.10
C LEU A 81 0.85 4.15 -12.16
N LEU A 82 0.28 3.79 -11.03
CA LEU A 82 -1.16 3.60 -10.88
C LEU A 82 -1.83 4.96 -10.65
N LEU A 83 -2.79 5.30 -11.49
CA LEU A 83 -3.60 6.52 -11.35
C LEU A 83 -4.82 6.18 -10.50
N ILE A 84 -4.73 6.47 -9.21
CA ILE A 84 -5.75 6.07 -8.22
C ILE A 84 -6.61 7.28 -7.88
N ASN A 85 -7.91 7.22 -8.18
CA ASN A 85 -8.88 8.18 -7.68
C ASN A 85 -9.21 7.84 -6.22
N HIS A 86 -8.68 8.63 -5.29
CA HIS A 86 -8.85 8.41 -3.87
C HIS A 86 -10.31 8.64 -3.44
N LYS A 87 -10.88 7.64 -2.76
CA LYS A 87 -12.22 7.72 -2.18
C LYS A 87 -12.14 8.33 -0.77
N PRO A 88 -12.72 9.52 -0.55
CA PRO A 88 -12.78 10.12 0.79
C PRO A 88 -13.77 9.35 1.66
N LEU A 89 -13.73 9.54 2.97
CA LEU A 89 -14.68 8.91 3.89
C LEU A 89 -16.12 9.37 3.64
N LEU A 90 -16.29 10.63 3.26
CA LEU A 90 -17.57 11.23 2.91
C LEU A 90 -17.42 11.97 1.57
N GLU A 91 -18.28 11.64 0.61
CA GLU A 91 -18.27 12.25 -0.70
C GLU A 91 -19.07 13.57 -0.69
N LEU A 92 -18.45 14.64 -1.19
CA LEU A 92 -19.13 15.91 -1.42
C LEU A 92 -19.50 16.04 -2.91
N PRO A 93 -20.72 16.53 -3.24
CA PRO A 93 -21.22 16.57 -4.62
C PRO A 93 -20.41 17.48 -5.56
N PHE A 94 -19.71 18.48 -5.03
CA PHE A 94 -18.94 19.47 -5.82
C PHE A 94 -17.44 19.17 -5.91
N THR A 95 -17.02 17.93 -5.64
CA THR A 95 -15.59 17.60 -5.62
C THR A 95 -15.09 17.29 -7.02
N SER A 96 -14.13 18.08 -7.51
CA SER A 96 -13.55 17.86 -8.84
C SER A 96 -12.88 16.49 -8.93
N PRO A 97 -12.95 15.82 -10.09
CA PRO A 97 -12.25 14.55 -10.32
C PRO A 97 -10.72 14.75 -10.26
N GLY A 98 -9.98 13.66 -10.02
CA GLY A 98 -8.53 13.68 -10.06
C GLY A 98 -7.94 12.36 -9.56
N ALA A 99 -6.86 11.93 -10.20
CA ALA A 99 -6.15 10.71 -9.86
C ALA A 99 -4.80 11.03 -9.21
N LEU A 100 -4.52 10.34 -8.11
CA LEU A 100 -3.24 10.34 -7.42
C LEU A 100 -2.29 9.37 -8.14
N PRO A 101 -1.12 9.81 -8.62
CA PRO A 101 -0.10 8.93 -9.15
C PRO A 101 0.59 8.15 -8.02
N VAL A 102 0.46 6.83 -8.06
CA VAL A 102 1.00 5.90 -7.06
C VAL A 102 1.97 4.91 -7.71
N LYS A 103 3.20 4.86 -7.21
CA LYS A 103 4.20 3.86 -7.57
C LYS A 103 4.08 2.69 -6.59
N LEU A 104 4.17 1.45 -7.10
CA LEU A 104 4.27 0.28 -6.22
C LEU A 104 5.59 0.32 -5.44
N SER A 105 5.50 0.14 -4.13
CA SER A 105 6.68 0.22 -3.26
C SER A 105 7.63 -0.96 -3.45
N GLY A 106 8.95 -0.71 -3.44
CA GLY A 106 9.97 -1.76 -3.45
C GLY A 106 10.02 -2.64 -4.71
N VAL A 107 9.34 -2.25 -5.79
CA VAL A 107 9.32 -3.01 -7.05
C VAL A 107 9.46 -2.10 -8.26
N HIS A 108 10.24 -2.56 -9.24
CA HIS A 108 10.36 -1.94 -10.55
C HIS A 108 9.56 -2.74 -11.57
N VAL A 109 8.46 -2.16 -12.06
CA VAL A 109 7.59 -2.77 -13.06
C VAL A 109 8.22 -2.66 -14.44
N LYS A 110 8.36 -3.78 -15.14
CA LYS A 110 8.92 -3.83 -16.51
C LYS A 110 7.83 -4.08 -17.54
N GLY A 111 8.04 -3.63 -18.78
CA GLY A 111 7.20 -3.84 -19.98
C GLY A 111 5.88 -4.58 -19.76
N HIS A 112 5.90 -5.92 -19.83
CA HIS A 112 4.71 -6.79 -19.69
C HIS A 112 3.93 -6.63 -18.37
N GLY A 113 4.59 -6.21 -17.30
CA GLY A 113 3.95 -5.88 -16.02
C GLY A 113 2.99 -4.70 -16.12
N ILE A 114 3.23 -3.75 -17.02
CA ILE A 114 2.31 -2.62 -17.25
C ILE A 114 1.01 -3.13 -17.87
N SER A 115 1.10 -4.00 -18.88
CA SER A 115 -0.07 -4.64 -19.51
C SER A 115 -0.84 -5.49 -18.49
N TRP A 116 -0.14 -6.21 -17.61
CA TRP A 116 -0.77 -6.98 -16.54
C TRP A 116 -1.51 -6.07 -15.55
N LEU A 117 -0.91 -4.94 -15.14
CA LEU A 117 -1.57 -3.96 -14.28
C LEU A 117 -2.81 -3.36 -14.94
N GLN A 118 -2.75 -3.03 -16.23
CA GLN A 118 -3.90 -2.53 -16.97
C GLN A 118 -5.03 -3.55 -17.07
N ALA A 119 -4.72 -4.84 -17.18
CA ALA A 119 -5.72 -5.90 -17.30
C ALA A 119 -6.38 -6.26 -15.96
N ILE A 120 -5.62 -6.27 -14.87
CA ILE A 120 -6.09 -6.79 -13.57
C ILE A 120 -6.55 -5.66 -12.64
N VAL A 121 -5.83 -4.54 -12.61
CA VAL A 121 -6.00 -3.50 -11.58
C VAL A 121 -6.92 -2.38 -12.05
N ARG A 122 -6.94 -2.06 -13.35
CA ARG A 122 -7.76 -0.97 -13.90
C ARG A 122 -9.25 -1.20 -13.63
N GLY A 123 -9.93 -0.17 -13.13
CA GLY A 123 -11.36 -0.20 -12.79
C GLY A 123 -11.66 -0.85 -11.44
N SER A 124 -10.67 -1.49 -10.80
CA SER A 124 -10.85 -2.16 -9.53
C SER A 124 -10.69 -1.20 -8.35
N GLN A 125 -11.42 -1.49 -7.26
CA GLN A 125 -11.22 -0.81 -5.99
C GLN A 125 -9.99 -1.39 -5.28
N VAL A 126 -9.08 -0.51 -4.87
CA VAL A 126 -7.83 -0.87 -4.22
C VAL A 126 -7.69 -0.18 -2.87
N LYS A 127 -6.97 -0.85 -1.99
CA LYS A 127 -6.49 -0.33 -0.72
C LYS A 127 -5.00 -0.07 -0.88
N PHE A 128 -4.53 1.08 -0.44
CA PHE A 128 -3.13 1.43 -0.55
C PHE A 128 -2.61 2.12 0.70
N ILE A 129 -1.40 1.75 1.11
CA ILE A 129 -0.73 2.29 2.28
C ILE A 129 0.48 3.11 1.78
N PRO A 130 0.47 4.44 1.95
CA PRO A 130 1.56 5.28 1.49
C PRO A 130 2.79 5.10 2.38
N VAL A 131 3.93 4.77 1.76
CA VAL A 131 5.20 4.51 2.46
C VAL A 131 6.16 5.69 2.31
N LEU A 132 6.26 6.25 1.11
CA LEU A 132 7.14 7.37 0.82
C LEU A 132 6.47 8.35 -0.12
N LYS A 133 6.63 9.65 0.18
CA LYS A 133 6.12 10.74 -0.64
C LYS A 133 7.26 11.34 -1.45
N GLU A 134 7.13 11.28 -2.76
CA GLU A 134 8.01 11.98 -3.69
C GLU A 134 7.30 13.23 -4.24
N LYS A 135 7.99 13.98 -5.10
CA LYS A 135 7.47 15.23 -5.67
C LYS A 135 6.27 14.98 -6.57
N ASP A 136 6.38 13.98 -7.44
CA ASP A 136 5.42 13.74 -8.52
C ASP A 136 4.57 12.47 -8.31
N TRP A 137 4.99 11.54 -7.45
CA TRP A 137 4.24 10.31 -7.12
C TRP A 137 4.40 9.91 -5.65
N VAL A 138 3.61 8.93 -5.22
CA VAL A 138 3.67 8.35 -3.88
C VAL A 138 4.00 6.87 -4.00
N GLN A 139 5.04 6.40 -3.30
CA GLN A 139 5.31 4.98 -3.19
C GLN A 139 4.35 4.37 -2.16
N SER A 140 3.60 3.36 -2.56
CA SER A 140 2.59 2.73 -1.69
C SER A 140 2.59 1.21 -1.82
N GLU A 141 2.27 0.54 -0.73
CA GLU A 141 1.86 -0.86 -0.76
C GLU A 141 0.42 -0.90 -1.26
N VAL A 142 0.13 -1.65 -2.33
CA VAL A 142 -1.21 -1.69 -2.94
C VAL A 142 -1.77 -3.10 -2.85
N SER A 143 -2.96 -3.20 -2.29
CA SER A 143 -3.74 -4.43 -2.17
C SER A 143 -5.07 -4.32 -2.90
N LEU A 144 -5.45 -5.44 -3.50
CA LEU A 144 -6.67 -5.61 -4.27
C LEU A 144 -7.49 -6.74 -3.65
N ASP A 145 -8.76 -6.48 -3.37
CA ASP A 145 -9.69 -7.53 -2.95
C ASP A 145 -10.32 -8.16 -4.20
N GLN A 146 -10.03 -9.43 -4.44
CA GLN A 146 -10.52 -10.16 -5.60
C GLN A 146 -11.32 -11.39 -5.15
N LEU A 147 -12.41 -11.68 -5.86
CA LEU A 147 -13.16 -12.92 -5.67
C LEU A 147 -12.36 -14.08 -6.28
N ALA A 148 -11.92 -14.99 -5.42
CA ALA A 148 -11.21 -16.19 -5.85
C ALA A 148 -12.17 -17.23 -6.45
N TYR A 149 -11.61 -18.23 -7.14
CA TYR A 149 -12.37 -19.31 -7.80
C TYR A 149 -13.31 -20.06 -6.84
N ASP A 150 -12.93 -20.16 -5.57
CA ASP A 150 -13.71 -20.77 -4.50
C ASP A 150 -14.85 -19.86 -3.97
N LYS A 151 -15.17 -18.77 -4.68
CA LYS A 151 -16.15 -17.74 -4.30
C LYS A 151 -15.84 -17.04 -2.97
N LYS A 152 -14.59 -17.10 -2.50
CA LYS A 152 -14.15 -16.35 -1.31
C LYS A 152 -13.42 -15.08 -1.70
N TRP A 153 -13.63 -14.02 -0.93
CA TRP A 153 -12.86 -12.79 -1.09
C TRP A 153 -11.45 -13.02 -0.60
N LYS A 154 -10.47 -12.72 -1.46
CA LYS A 154 -9.06 -12.81 -1.15
C LYS A 154 -8.40 -11.45 -1.41
N THR A 155 -7.74 -10.93 -0.40
CA THR A 155 -6.86 -9.76 -0.55
C THR A 155 -5.54 -10.21 -1.14
N ILE A 156 -5.17 -9.63 -2.26
CA ILE A 156 -3.95 -9.92 -3.01
C ILE A 156 -3.09 -8.66 -3.01
N ASN A 157 -1.80 -8.80 -2.68
CA ASN A 157 -0.85 -7.72 -2.86
C ASN A 157 -0.41 -7.65 -4.32
N VAL A 158 -0.59 -6.49 -4.94
CA VAL A 158 -0.35 -6.28 -6.38
C VAL A 158 1.14 -6.43 -6.70
N ALA A 159 2.02 -5.89 -5.84
CA ALA A 159 3.46 -5.97 -6.03
C ALA A 159 3.98 -7.41 -5.85
N GLU A 160 3.51 -8.12 -4.83
CA GLU A 160 3.85 -9.53 -4.60
C GLU A 160 3.47 -10.41 -5.80
N SER A 161 2.29 -10.17 -6.37
CA SER A 161 1.81 -10.91 -7.54
C SER A 161 2.65 -10.64 -8.78
N LEU A 162 3.01 -9.38 -9.03
CA LEU A 162 3.88 -9.01 -10.15
C LEU A 162 5.26 -9.65 -10.05
N VAL A 163 5.87 -9.61 -8.87
CA VAL A 163 7.17 -10.23 -8.61
C VAL A 163 7.06 -11.76 -8.74
N GLY A 164 6.02 -12.37 -8.18
CA GLY A 164 5.81 -13.82 -8.23
C GLY A 164 5.62 -14.39 -9.65
N ILE A 165 5.09 -13.58 -10.58
CA ILE A 165 4.96 -13.92 -12.01
C ILE A 165 6.27 -13.60 -12.78
N GLY A 166 7.17 -12.80 -12.21
CA GLY A 166 8.42 -12.38 -12.83
C GLY A 166 8.28 -11.22 -13.81
N PHE A 167 7.27 -10.36 -13.63
CA PHE A 167 7.04 -9.13 -14.42
C PHE A 167 7.52 -7.85 -13.74
N ALA A 168 8.02 -7.97 -12.51
CA ALA A 168 8.69 -6.90 -11.78
C ALA A 168 9.96 -7.44 -11.11
N ASP A 169 10.92 -6.56 -10.90
CA ASP A 169 12.11 -6.82 -10.09
C ASP A 169 12.00 -6.10 -8.74
N LEU A 170 12.67 -6.62 -7.72
CA LEU A 170 12.78 -5.89 -6.45
C LEU A 170 13.71 -4.68 -6.59
N GLU A 171 13.25 -3.54 -6.07
CA GLU A 171 14.06 -2.33 -5.94
C GLU A 171 14.83 -2.41 -4.61
N THR A 172 16.15 -2.21 -4.65
CA THR A 172 17.01 -2.21 -3.47
C THR A 172 17.41 -0.77 -3.10
N PRO A 173 17.18 -0.31 -1.86
CA PRO A 173 16.59 -1.03 -0.73
C PRO A 173 15.06 -1.21 -0.85
N ALA A 174 14.54 -2.32 -0.31
CA ALA A 174 13.11 -2.56 -0.25
C ALA A 174 12.45 -1.59 0.75
N ILE A 175 11.50 -0.80 0.25
CA ILE A 175 10.80 0.24 1.01
C ILE A 175 9.42 -0.28 1.39
N GLY A 176 9.11 -0.31 2.69
CA GLY A 176 7.82 -0.79 3.21
C GLY A 176 7.92 -1.45 4.58
N SER A 177 6.83 -2.08 5.00
CA SER A 177 6.78 -2.89 6.21
C SER A 177 7.74 -4.08 6.13
N LYS A 178 8.34 -4.48 7.26
CA LYS A 178 9.22 -5.66 7.33
C LYS A 178 8.54 -6.91 6.77
N ARG A 179 7.26 -7.11 7.08
CA ARG A 179 6.46 -8.24 6.58
C ARG A 179 6.29 -8.17 5.06
N TYR A 180 6.01 -6.98 4.55
CA TYR A 180 5.84 -6.74 3.12
C TYR A 180 7.14 -7.03 2.35
N CYS A 181 8.28 -6.52 2.83
CA CYS A 181 9.58 -6.79 2.22
C CYS A 181 9.93 -8.30 2.22
N GLN A 182 9.58 -9.02 3.29
CA GLN A 182 9.73 -10.47 3.34
C GLN A 182 8.86 -11.18 2.31
N GLN A 183 7.60 -10.76 2.15
CA GLN A 183 6.69 -11.30 1.13
C GLN A 183 7.24 -11.10 -0.29
N LEU A 184 7.70 -9.90 -0.61
CA LEU A 184 8.33 -9.61 -1.91
C LEU A 184 9.55 -10.50 -2.16
N HIS A 185 10.44 -10.64 -1.18
CA HIS A 185 11.61 -11.51 -1.30
C HIS A 185 11.22 -12.98 -1.51
N THR A 186 10.20 -13.47 -0.79
CA THR A 186 9.70 -14.85 -1.01
C THR A 186 9.10 -15.05 -2.40
N ALA A 187 8.40 -14.04 -2.92
CA ALA A 187 7.83 -14.06 -4.27
C ALA A 187 8.93 -14.07 -5.34
N GLU A 188 10.01 -13.32 -5.15
CA GLU A 188 11.15 -13.32 -6.08
C GLU A 188 11.84 -14.68 -6.10
N MET A 189 12.15 -15.24 -4.93
CA MET A 189 12.72 -16.59 -4.83
C MET A 189 11.83 -17.64 -5.49
N GLN A 190 10.51 -17.50 -5.38
CA GLN A 190 9.56 -18.39 -6.07
C GLN A 190 9.61 -18.22 -7.59
N ALA A 191 9.64 -16.98 -8.09
CA ALA A 191 9.71 -16.70 -9.53
C ALA A 191 11.02 -17.23 -10.15
N GLU A 192 12.14 -17.10 -9.44
CA GLU A 192 13.44 -17.63 -9.85
C GLU A 192 13.45 -19.15 -9.90
N ARG A 193 12.96 -19.82 -8.85
CA ARG A 193 12.88 -21.29 -8.79
C ARG A 193 12.02 -21.84 -9.92
N LYS A 194 10.91 -21.18 -10.24
CA LYS A 194 9.96 -21.59 -11.28
C LYS A 194 10.33 -21.07 -12.68
N ARG A 195 11.40 -20.27 -12.82
CA ARG A 195 11.84 -19.65 -14.08
C ARG A 195 10.72 -18.89 -14.79
N LEU A 196 9.96 -18.11 -14.03
CA LEU A 196 8.78 -17.41 -14.53
C LEU A 196 9.15 -16.04 -15.13
N GLY A 197 8.34 -15.60 -16.09
CA GLY A 197 8.45 -14.28 -16.70
C GLY A 197 9.87 -13.98 -17.20
N LEU A 198 10.42 -12.85 -16.77
CA LEU A 198 11.76 -12.41 -17.16
C LEU A 198 12.89 -13.27 -16.59
N ARG A 199 12.61 -14.12 -15.58
CA ARG A 199 13.57 -15.04 -14.96
C ARG A 199 13.74 -16.34 -15.76
N TYR A 200 13.01 -16.52 -16.86
CA TYR A 200 13.18 -17.66 -17.75
C TYR A 200 14.55 -17.65 -18.46
N TYR A 201 15.06 -16.48 -18.81
CA TYR A 201 16.29 -16.30 -19.60
C TYR A 201 17.56 -16.12 -18.74
N VAL A 202 17.53 -16.50 -17.46
CA VAL A 202 18.73 -16.40 -16.62
C VAL A 202 19.81 -17.31 -17.20
N LYS A 203 20.93 -16.70 -17.64
CA LYS A 203 22.07 -17.42 -18.20
C LYS A 203 22.50 -18.50 -17.19
N PRO A 204 22.77 -19.74 -17.62
CA PRO A 204 23.26 -20.78 -16.73
C PRO A 204 24.52 -20.27 -16.02
N THR A 205 24.57 -20.44 -14.69
CA THR A 205 25.72 -20.05 -13.88
C THR A 205 27.00 -20.65 -14.48
N ARG A 206 28.10 -19.90 -14.48
CA ARG A 206 29.39 -20.37 -15.04
C ARG A 206 29.80 -21.73 -14.48
N GLU A 207 29.51 -22.00 -13.21
CA GLU A 207 29.71 -23.29 -12.57
C GLU A 207 28.89 -24.43 -13.18
N PHE A 208 27.63 -24.17 -13.55
CA PHE A 208 26.78 -25.14 -14.23
C PHE A 208 27.35 -25.49 -15.59
N VAL A 209 27.78 -24.49 -16.36
CA VAL A 209 28.41 -24.70 -17.68
C VAL A 209 29.72 -25.50 -17.54
N LEU A 210 30.56 -25.16 -16.57
CA LEU A 210 31.81 -25.88 -16.28
C LEU A 210 31.56 -27.32 -15.83
N LYS A 211 30.55 -27.54 -14.99
CA LYS A 211 30.16 -28.87 -14.52
C LYS A 211 29.63 -29.72 -15.67
N LEU A 212 28.77 -29.16 -16.51
CA LEU A 212 28.25 -29.81 -17.71
C LEU A 212 29.37 -30.16 -18.70
N GLY A 213 30.35 -29.27 -18.87
CA GLY A 213 31.53 -29.50 -19.68
C GLY A 213 32.37 -30.69 -19.17
N ARG A 214 32.60 -30.78 -17.84
CA ARG A 214 33.31 -31.93 -17.25
C ARG A 214 32.55 -33.24 -17.42
N THR A 215 31.23 -33.26 -17.18
CA THR A 215 30.44 -34.50 -17.36
C THR A 215 30.39 -34.92 -18.81
N MET A 216 30.26 -33.98 -19.77
CA MET A 216 30.35 -34.29 -21.20
C MET A 216 31.72 -34.85 -21.58
N TYR A 217 32.81 -34.26 -21.08
CA TYR A 217 34.17 -34.74 -21.34
C TYR A 217 34.35 -36.19 -20.86
N HIS A 218 33.93 -36.52 -19.64
CA HIS A 218 34.00 -37.89 -19.12
C HIS A 218 33.11 -38.87 -19.91
N PHE A 219 31.94 -38.43 -20.36
CA PHE A 219 31.06 -39.27 -21.19
C PHE A 219 31.67 -39.59 -22.56
N ILE A 220 32.29 -38.60 -23.22
CA ILE A 220 32.96 -38.79 -24.51
C ILE A 220 34.20 -39.68 -24.32
N ALA A 221 35.04 -39.40 -23.33
CA ALA A 221 36.26 -40.16 -23.05
C ALA A 221 35.98 -41.64 -22.72
N SER A 222 34.89 -41.92 -22.00
CA SER A 222 34.48 -43.30 -21.69
C SER A 222 33.93 -44.06 -22.90
N ARG A 223 33.31 -43.36 -23.87
CA ARG A 223 32.89 -43.96 -25.14
C ARG A 223 34.07 -44.23 -26.08
N THR A 224 35.02 -43.30 -26.18
CA THR A 224 36.21 -43.50 -27.02
C THR A 224 37.08 -44.65 -26.48
N ALA A 225 37.22 -44.78 -25.16
CA ALA A 225 37.94 -45.91 -24.55
C ALA A 225 37.28 -47.27 -24.84
N LYS A 226 35.94 -47.34 -24.85
CA LYS A 226 35.20 -48.57 -25.20
C LYS A 226 35.30 -48.94 -26.68
N VAL A 227 35.38 -47.96 -27.58
CA VAL A 227 35.53 -48.23 -29.03
C VAL A 227 36.94 -48.72 -29.37
N VAL A 228 37.97 -48.24 -28.66
CA VAL A 228 39.36 -48.70 -28.84
C VAL A 228 39.58 -50.11 -28.26
N ALA A 229 38.85 -50.49 -27.20
CA ALA A 229 38.99 -51.81 -26.56
C ALA A 229 38.27 -52.97 -27.30
N VAL A 230 37.48 -52.68 -28.34
CA VAL A 230 36.72 -53.67 -29.14
C VAL A 230 37.37 -53.89 -30.52
N ARG A 231 38.54 -53.29 -30.76
CA ARG A 231 39.33 -53.42 -31.99
C ARG A 231 40.62 -54.16 -31.70
#